data_AF-S8E4S1-F1
#
_entry.id   AF-S8E4S1-F1
#
_cell.length_a   1.000
_cell.length_b   1.000
_cell.length_c   1.000
_cell.angle_alpha   90.00
_cell.angle_beta   90.00
_cell.angle_gamma   90.00
#
_symmetry.space_group_name_H-M   'P 1'
#
loop_
_entity.id
_entity.type
_entity.pdbx_description
1 polymer ?
#
loop_
_entity_poly.entity_id
_entity_poly.type
_entity_poly.pdbx_seq_one_letter_code
_entity_poly.pdbx_strand_id
1 'polypeptide(L)' 'NNPSFNGAVKLSAEERRTKIHRYINKRNHRNFAKRIKYACRKALADSRPRVRGRFAKNDEFERIECDTDDDDGGGTHRAE' A
#
# COMPACT_ATOMS: atom_id res chain seq x y z
N ASN A 1 27.10 -6.25 -21.01
CA ASN A 1 27.94 -6.14 -19.79
C ASN A 1 27.10 -5.77 -18.59
N ASN A 2 26.53 -6.77 -17.91
CA ASN A 2 25.82 -6.62 -16.65
C ASN A 2 26.70 -7.26 -15.56
N PRO A 3 27.38 -6.50 -14.68
CA PRO A 3 28.16 -7.12 -13.62
C PRO A 3 27.16 -7.55 -12.55
N SER A 4 26.72 -8.80 -12.71
CA SER A 4 26.07 -9.62 -11.71
C SER A 4 26.75 -9.43 -10.35
N PHE A 5 25.96 -9.52 -9.28
CA PHE A 5 26.41 -9.47 -7.89
C PHE A 5 27.45 -10.56 -7.62
N ASN A 6 28.71 -10.28 -7.96
CA ASN A 6 29.82 -11.20 -7.71
C ASN A 6 30.24 -11.02 -6.25
N GLY A 7 29.99 -12.06 -5.46
CA GLY A 7 30.54 -12.22 -4.13
C GLY A 7 32.03 -11.93 -4.13
N ALA A 8 32.45 -11.06 -3.22
CA ALA A 8 33.83 -10.79 -2.82
C ALA A 8 34.87 -10.58 -3.96
N VAL A 9 34.51 -9.92 -5.07
CA VAL A 9 35.54 -9.34 -5.96
C VAL A 9 36.24 -8.22 -5.18
N LYS A 10 37.57 -8.31 -5.04
CA LYS A 10 38.40 -7.25 -4.48
C LYS A 10 38.30 -6.02 -5.41
N LEU A 11 37.41 -5.10 -5.06
CA LEU A 11 37.24 -3.83 -5.78
C LEU A 11 38.50 -2.97 -5.67
N SER A 12 38.89 -2.33 -6.76
CA SER A 12 39.91 -1.28 -6.73
C SER A 12 39.48 -0.15 -5.78
N ALA A 13 40.46 0.57 -5.21
CA ALA A 13 40.20 1.70 -4.32
C ALA A 13 39.30 2.77 -4.98
N GLU A 14 39.42 2.95 -6.30
CA GLU A 14 38.57 3.87 -7.07
C GLU A 14 37.12 3.36 -7.18
N GLU A 15 36.94 2.10 -7.55
CA GLU A 15 35.60 1.51 -7.67
C GLU A 15 34.87 1.49 -6.33
N ARG A 16 35.60 1.24 -5.23
CA ARG A 16 35.07 1.33 -3.86
C ARG A 16 34.59 2.75 -3.55
N ARG A 17 35.41 3.78 -3.84
CA ARG A 17 35.03 5.19 -3.64
C ARG A 17 33.76 5.55 -4.40
N THR A 18 33.66 5.16 -5.67
CA THR A 18 32.48 5.40 -6.51
C THR A 18 31.22 4.72 -5.96
N LYS A 19 31.33 3.46 -5.50
CA LYS A 19 30.19 2.74 -4.89
C LYS A 19 29.76 3.36 -3.57
N ILE A 20 30.70 3.77 -2.72
CA ILE A 20 30.41 4.47 -1.46
C ILE A 20 29.70 5.80 -1.73
N HIS A 21 30.22 6.62 -2.64
CA HIS A 21 29.59 7.89 -3.02
C HIS A 21 28.17 7.69 -3.54
N ARG A 22 27.97 6.71 -4.43
CA ARG A 22 26.63 6.34 -4.92
C ARG A 22 25.69 5.92 -3.78
N TYR A 23 26.18 5.14 -2.83
CA TYR A 23 25.41 4.71 -1.66
C TYR A 23 25.00 5.89 -0.77
N ILE A 24 25.94 6.79 -0.44
CA ILE A 24 25.68 7.97 0.38
C ILE A 24 24.64 8.88 -0.29
N ASN A 25 24.83 9.19 -1.57
CA ASN A 25 23.87 10.01 -2.32
C ASN A 25 22.49 9.36 -2.34
N LYS A 26 22.40 8.05 -2.63
CA LYS A 26 21.12 7.33 -2.59
C LYS A 26 20.51 7.30 -1.18
N ARG A 27 21.32 7.23 -0.12
CA ARG A 27 20.87 7.26 1.28
C ARG A 27 20.27 8.61 1.66
N ASN A 28 20.91 9.70 1.26
CA ASN A 28 20.47 11.06 1.58
C ASN A 28 19.18 11.41 0.83
N HIS A 29 18.96 10.84 -0.36
CA HIS A 29 17.78 11.08 -1.20
C HIS A 29 16.70 9.98 -1.10
N ARG A 30 16.66 9.22 0.00
CA ARG A 30 15.58 8.23 0.18
C ARG A 30 14.25 8.94 0.42
N ASN A 31 13.21 8.42 -0.19
CA ASN A 31 11.85 8.90 0.05
C ASN A 31 11.24 8.07 1.19
N PHE A 32 11.09 8.67 2.36
CA PHE A 32 10.43 8.04 3.52
C PHE A 32 8.93 8.31 3.57
N ALA A 33 8.46 9.37 2.91
CA ALA A 33 7.04 9.65 2.79
C ALA A 33 6.34 8.58 1.93
N LYS A 34 5.09 8.27 2.27
CA LYS A 34 4.24 7.39 1.47
C LYS A 34 4.00 8.04 0.11
N ARG A 35 4.49 7.41 -0.96
CA ARG A 35 4.34 7.89 -2.34
C ARG A 35 3.47 6.94 -3.15
N ILE A 36 2.44 7.48 -3.78
CA ILE A 36 1.56 6.75 -4.70
C ILE A 36 2.17 6.86 -6.10
N LYS A 37 2.86 5.80 -6.55
CA LYS A 37 3.52 5.79 -7.86
C LYS A 37 2.54 5.60 -9.02
N TYR A 38 1.46 4.85 -8.80
CA TYR A 38 0.49 4.49 -9.83
C TYR A 38 -0.90 4.94 -9.39
N ALA A 39 -1.37 6.07 -9.96
CA ALA A 39 -2.66 6.65 -9.61
C ALA A 39 -3.83 5.71 -9.94
N CYS A 40 -3.80 5.08 -11.12
CA CYS A 40 -4.84 4.14 -11.55
C CYS A 40 -5.01 2.96 -10.57
N ARG A 41 -3.91 2.36 -10.09
CA ARG A 41 -3.97 1.26 -9.11
C ARG A 41 -4.50 1.72 -7.76
N LYS A 42 -4.25 2.97 -7.37
CA LYS A 42 -4.81 3.54 -6.13
C LYS A 42 -6.32 3.69 -6.26
N ALA A 43 -6.81 4.31 -7.33
CA ALA A 43 -8.24 4.48 -7.58
C ALA A 43 -8.97 3.12 -7.57
N LEU A 44 -8.41 2.11 -8.23
CA LEU A 44 -8.96 0.75 -8.21
C LEU A 44 -8.94 0.09 -6.81
N ALA A 45 -7.96 0.41 -5.96
CA ALA A 45 -7.89 -0.15 -4.61
C ALA A 45 -8.80 0.58 -3.62
N ASP A 46 -9.17 1.82 -3.91
CA ASP A 46 -10.05 2.66 -3.11
C ASP A 46 -11.53 2.34 -3.37
N SER A 47 -11.92 2.04 -4.62
CA SER A 47 -13.30 1.70 -4.96
C SER A 47 -13.69 0.25 -4.65
N ARG A 48 -12.72 -0.65 -4.40
CA ARG A 48 -13.00 -2.07 -4.12
C ARG A 48 -13.58 -2.26 -2.71
N PRO A 49 -14.61 -3.11 -2.55
CA PRO A 49 -15.23 -3.34 -1.24
C PRO A 49 -14.28 -4.05 -0.27
N ARG A 50 -14.39 -3.69 1.01
CA ARG A 50 -13.53 -4.23 2.07
C ARG A 50 -14.31 -4.66 3.29
N VAL A 51 -13.89 -5.77 3.89
CA VAL A 51 -14.39 -6.31 5.17
C VAL A 51 -13.23 -6.29 6.15
N ARG A 52 -13.33 -5.52 7.22
CA ARG A 52 -12.26 -5.38 8.24
C ARG A 52 -10.88 -5.07 7.63
N GLY A 53 -10.86 -4.23 6.58
CA GLY A 53 -9.64 -3.78 5.88
C GLY A 53 -9.12 -4.72 4.77
N ARG A 54 -9.66 -5.93 4.62
CA ARG A 54 -9.34 -6.89 3.55
C ARG A 54 -10.30 -6.71 2.38
N PHE A 55 -9.88 -6.96 1.15
CA PHE A 55 -10.83 -6.97 0.03
C PHE A 55 -11.82 -8.13 0.18
N ALA A 56 -13.10 -7.84 0.03
CA ALA A 56 -14.15 -8.85 0.02
C ALA A 56 -14.01 -9.76 -1.21
N LYS A 57 -14.39 -11.02 -1.07
CA LYS A 57 -14.69 -11.89 -2.21
C LYS A 57 -16.12 -11.64 -2.68
N ASN A 58 -16.43 -12.00 -3.92
CA ASN A 58 -17.76 -11.76 -4.49
C ASN A 58 -18.88 -12.37 -3.61
N ASP A 59 -18.70 -13.59 -3.11
CA ASP A 59 -19.68 -14.28 -2.27
C ASP A 59 -19.84 -13.68 -0.85
N GLU A 60 -18.84 -12.92 -0.40
CA GLU A 60 -18.85 -12.22 0.90
C GLU A 60 -19.46 -10.83 0.77
N PHE A 61 -19.33 -10.21 -0.42
CA PHE A 61 -19.90 -8.91 -0.72
C PHE A 61 -21.43 -8.91 -0.69
N GLU A 62 -22.06 -9.95 -1.23
CA GLU A 62 -23.53 -10.13 -1.18
C GLU A 62 -24.09 -10.19 0.25
N ARG A 63 -23.27 -10.54 1.24
CA ARG A 63 -23.65 -10.62 2.66
C ARG A 63 -23.42 -9.33 3.44
N ILE A 64 -22.77 -8.32 2.85
CA ILE A 64 -22.39 -7.08 3.54
C ILE A 64 -23.26 -5.91 3.11
N GLU A 65 -23.93 -5.99 1.96
CA GLU A 65 -24.92 -4.99 1.54
C GLU A 65 -26.15 -4.91 2.46
N CYS A 66 -26.25 -5.73 3.52
CA CYS A 66 -27.35 -5.70 4.51
C CYS A 66 -27.06 -4.91 5.81
N ASP A 67 -25.85 -4.37 6.00
CA ASP A 67 -25.47 -3.63 7.23
C ASP A 67 -25.34 -2.11 6.96
N THR A 68 -26.24 -1.52 6.15
CA THR A 68 -26.54 -0.10 6.30
C THR A 68 -27.62 0.04 7.37
N ASP A 69 -27.18 0.31 8.59
CA ASP A 69 -28.02 0.67 9.73
C ASP A 69 -28.84 1.93 9.40
N ASP A 70 -30.08 1.76 8.90
CA ASP A 70 -31.14 2.76 9.04
C ASP A 70 -31.60 2.76 10.52
N ASP A 71 -30.74 3.23 11.42
CA ASP A 71 -31.12 3.61 12.79
C ASP A 71 -31.64 5.06 12.75
N ASP A 72 -32.89 5.23 12.32
CA ASP A 72 -33.65 6.46 12.55
C ASP A 72 -34.69 6.17 13.63
N GLY A 73 -34.36 6.59 14.85
CA GLY A 73 -35.16 6.42 16.04
C GLY A 73 -36.56 7.02 15.90
N GLY A 74 -37.58 6.21 16.19
CA GLY A 74 -38.98 6.66 16.20
C GLY A 74 -39.90 5.73 16.97
N GLY A 75 -39.74 5.65 18.29
CA GLY A 75 -40.71 5.00 19.17
C GLY A 75 -42.04 5.76 19.17
N THR A 76 -43.09 5.17 18.61
CA THR A 76 -44.47 5.62 18.84
C THR A 76 -45.11 4.68 19.87
N HIS A 77 -45.20 5.13 21.11
CA HIS A 77 -46.12 4.53 22.08
C HIS A 77 -47.54 4.85 21.62
N ARG A 78 -48.23 3.88 21.00
CA ARG A 78 -49.67 3.96 20.82
C ARG A 78 -50.34 3.45 22.10
N ALA A 79 -50.87 4.37 22.89
CA ALA A 79 -51.79 4.07 23.97
C ALA A 79 -53.14 3.66 23.39
N GLU A 80 -53.64 2.48 23.78
CA GLU A 80 -55.04 2.22 24.10
C GLU A 80 -55.09 1.27 25.31
#